data_AF-A0A7H8UYL4-F1
#
_entry.id   AF-A0A7H8UYL4-F1
#
_cell.length_a   1.000
_cell.length_b   1.000
_cell.length_c   1.000
_cell.angle_alpha   90.00
_cell.angle_beta   90.00
_cell.angle_gamma   90.00
#
_symmetry.space_group_name_H-M   'P 1'
#
loop_
_entity.id
_entity.type
_entity.pdbx_description
1 polymer ?
#
loop_
_entity_poly.entity_id
_entity_poly.type
_entity_poly.pdbx_seq_one_letter_code
_entity_poly.pdbx_strand_id
1 'polypeptide(L)'
;MKRKTIIFSGLVLLALAFGALFLFASLNEASLDGVYYRQIEDGANGFSGLDKETILNLRDQQVTLYKDGLEEKGSIDRKAGSIRLGSKLYSYVHNGDLLMLKLKEDPTNSKESLYLVRKDSPSAKRLEQKSKSQSP
;
A
#
# COMPACT_ATOMS: atom_id res chain seq x y z
N MET A 1 46.43 -12.18 -29.54
CA MET A 1 45.28 -11.30 -29.19
C MET A 1 44.03 -12.12 -28.81
N LYS A 2 44.01 -12.87 -27.69
CA LYS A 2 42.87 -13.74 -27.30
C LYS A 2 42.46 -13.66 -25.82
N ARG A 3 42.90 -12.63 -25.07
CA ARG A 3 42.64 -12.50 -23.62
C ARG A 3 41.71 -11.33 -23.24
N LYS A 4 41.22 -10.53 -24.20
CA LYS A 4 40.43 -9.31 -23.91
C LYS A 4 38.91 -9.49 -23.98
N THR A 5 38.41 -10.60 -24.51
CA THR A 5 36.97 -10.78 -24.82
C THR A 5 36.13 -11.28 -23.64
N ILE A 6 36.74 -11.91 -22.63
CA ILE A 6 36.00 -12.53 -21.51
C ILE A 6 35.56 -11.49 -20.46
N ILE A 7 36.26 -10.36 -20.37
CA ILE A 7 35.98 -9.31 -19.37
C ILE A 7 34.75 -8.48 -19.78
N PHE A 8 34.48 -8.35 -21.08
CA PHE A 8 33.34 -7.57 -21.59
C PHE A 8 31.98 -8.26 -21.36
N SER A 9 31.89 -9.60 -21.37
CA SER A 9 30.59 -10.28 -21.18
C SER A 9 30.14 -10.32 -19.72
N GLY A 10 31.07 -10.43 -18.76
CA GLY A 10 30.75 -10.38 -17.34
C GLY A 10 30.23 -9.01 -16.90
N LEU A 11 30.80 -7.93 -17.45
CA LEU A 11 30.38 -6.56 -17.14
C LEU A 11 28.97 -6.24 -17.66
N VAL A 12 28.61 -6.77 -18.83
CA VAL A 12 27.26 -6.62 -19.42
C VAL A 12 26.21 -7.38 -18.62
N LEU A 13 26.53 -8.58 -18.12
CA LEU A 13 25.64 -9.34 -17.25
C LEU A 13 25.42 -8.66 -15.89
N LEU A 14 26.46 -8.04 -15.31
CA LEU A 14 26.29 -7.20 -14.12
C LEU A 14 25.39 -6.00 -14.44
N ALA A 15 25.63 -5.26 -15.52
CA ALA A 15 24.82 -4.10 -15.88
C ALA A 15 23.33 -4.45 -16.09
N LEU A 16 23.03 -5.61 -16.67
CA LEU A 16 21.65 -6.11 -16.83
C LEU A 16 21.00 -6.48 -15.48
N ALA A 17 21.75 -7.10 -14.56
CA ALA A 17 21.25 -7.41 -13.22
C ALA A 17 20.98 -6.14 -12.39
N PHE A 18 21.87 -5.15 -12.44
CA PHE A 18 21.68 -3.86 -11.78
C PHE A 18 20.56 -3.04 -12.42
N GLY A 19 20.41 -3.06 -13.75
CA GLY A 19 19.31 -2.42 -14.46
C GLY A 19 17.94 -3.03 -14.13
N ALA A 20 17.87 -4.36 -14.03
CA ALA A 20 16.65 -5.05 -13.62
C ALA A 20 16.25 -4.70 -12.17
N LEU A 21 17.19 -4.74 -11.23
CA LEU A 21 16.95 -4.38 -9.83
C LEU A 21 16.46 -2.94 -9.67
N PHE A 22 17.01 -2.00 -10.45
CA PHE A 22 16.59 -0.60 -10.43
C PHE A 22 15.15 -0.41 -10.96
N LEU A 23 14.78 -1.15 -12.02
CA LEU A 23 13.42 -1.13 -12.56
C LEU A 23 12.39 -1.71 -11.59
N PHE A 24 12.70 -2.84 -10.92
CA PHE A 24 11.80 -3.44 -9.91
C PHE A 24 11.60 -2.55 -8.68
N ALA A 25 12.65 -1.87 -8.21
CA ALA A 25 12.54 -0.91 -7.11
C ALA A 25 11.62 0.28 -7.49
N SER A 26 11.80 0.85 -8.69
CA SER A 26 10.98 2.00 -9.12
C SER A 26 9.51 1.67 -9.38
N LEU A 27 9.22 0.47 -9.90
CA LEU A 27 7.85 0.00 -10.16
C LEU A 27 7.08 -0.22 -8.85
N ASN A 28 7.77 -0.68 -7.80
CA ASN A 28 7.15 -0.85 -6.49
C ASN A 28 6.90 0.49 -5.78
N GLU A 29 7.80 1.47 -5.93
CA GLU A 29 7.68 2.78 -5.27
C GLU A 29 6.61 3.69 -5.91
N ALA A 30 6.49 3.70 -7.24
CA ALA A 30 5.44 4.46 -7.94
C ALA A 30 4.03 3.84 -7.76
N SER A 31 3.95 2.60 -7.25
CA SER A 31 2.69 1.88 -7.13
C SER A 31 1.87 2.23 -5.89
N LEU A 32 2.41 2.94 -4.89
CA LEU A 32 1.73 3.15 -3.59
C LEU A 32 0.85 4.42 -3.56
N ASP A 33 1.12 5.38 -4.42
CA ASP A 33 0.36 6.62 -4.49
C ASP A 33 -1.06 6.36 -5.02
N GLY A 34 -2.04 7.02 -4.41
CA GLY A 34 -3.43 6.88 -4.78
C GLY A 34 -4.41 7.15 -3.65
N VAL A 35 -5.69 7.03 -4.00
CA VAL A 35 -6.82 7.17 -3.08
C VAL A 35 -7.32 5.79 -2.71
N TYR A 36 -7.44 5.54 -1.41
CA TYR A 36 -7.86 4.27 -0.85
C TYR A 36 -9.12 4.44 0.00
N TYR A 37 -10.02 3.47 -0.08
CA TYR A 37 -11.16 3.32 0.79
C TYR A 37 -10.91 2.26 1.84
N ARG A 38 -11.51 2.43 3.01
CA ARG A 38 -11.48 1.41 4.05
C ARG A 38 -12.37 0.24 3.68
N GLN A 39 -11.85 -0.97 3.87
CA GLN A 39 -12.62 -2.20 3.76
C GLN A 39 -13.36 -2.46 5.07
N ILE A 40 -14.62 -2.87 4.98
CA ILE A 40 -15.44 -3.26 6.13
C ILE A 40 -15.26 -4.76 6.35
N GLU A 41 -14.75 -5.13 7.52
CA GLU A 41 -14.61 -6.53 7.93
C GLU A 41 -15.92 -7.04 8.53
N ASP A 42 -16.42 -8.15 8.00
CA ASP A 42 -17.64 -8.86 8.41
C ASP A 42 -17.26 -10.21 9.04
N GLY A 43 -16.47 -10.13 10.12
CA GLY A 43 -16.05 -11.26 10.94
C GLY A 43 -15.69 -12.52 10.14
N ALA A 44 -16.54 -13.54 10.22
CA ALA A 44 -16.31 -14.86 9.61
C ALA A 44 -16.29 -14.85 8.06
N ASN A 45 -16.85 -13.82 7.42
CA ASN A 45 -17.02 -13.74 5.96
C ASN A 45 -15.97 -12.87 5.26
N GLY A 46 -14.90 -12.49 5.97
CA GLY A 46 -13.86 -11.60 5.47
C GLY A 46 -14.40 -10.18 5.25
N PHE A 47 -14.05 -9.53 4.15
CA PHE A 47 -14.52 -8.17 3.84
C PHE A 47 -15.88 -8.19 3.13
N SER A 48 -16.83 -7.38 3.59
CA SER A 48 -18.21 -7.31 3.05
C SER A 48 -18.49 -6.09 2.20
N GLY A 49 -17.69 -5.02 2.35
CA GLY A 49 -17.94 -3.77 1.65
C GLY A 49 -16.85 -2.73 1.82
N LEU A 50 -17.17 -1.51 1.41
CA LEU A 50 -16.29 -0.34 1.50
C LEU A 50 -16.94 0.74 2.35
N ASP A 51 -16.17 1.25 3.29
CA ASP A 51 -16.44 2.49 3.99
C ASP A 51 -15.83 3.64 3.16
N LYS A 52 -16.73 4.40 2.52
CA LYS A 52 -16.38 5.53 1.64
C LYS A 52 -16.19 6.84 2.39
N GLU A 53 -16.48 6.87 3.69
CA GLU A 53 -16.28 8.03 4.56
C GLU A 53 -14.86 8.03 5.14
N THR A 54 -14.26 6.84 5.31
CA THR A 54 -12.84 6.69 5.64
C THR A 54 -11.99 6.57 4.37
N ILE A 55 -11.28 7.66 4.02
CA ILE A 55 -10.47 7.77 2.81
C ILE A 55 -9.00 8.05 3.17
N LEU A 56 -8.07 7.23 2.68
CA LEU A 56 -6.65 7.51 2.77
C LEU A 56 -6.13 7.99 1.40
N ASN A 57 -5.55 9.18 1.34
CA ASN A 57 -4.87 9.70 0.17
C ASN A 57 -3.35 9.67 0.39
N LEU A 58 -2.63 9.02 -0.51
CA LEU A 58 -1.18 8.94 -0.54
C LEU A 58 -0.65 9.63 -1.79
N ARG A 59 0.21 10.64 -1.60
CA ARG A 59 0.86 11.35 -2.71
C ARG A 59 2.26 11.77 -2.28
N ASP A 60 3.27 11.30 -3.00
CA ASP A 60 4.66 11.55 -2.66
C ASP A 60 4.90 11.22 -1.17
N GLN A 61 5.50 12.11 -0.38
CA GLN A 61 5.73 11.86 1.05
C GLN A 61 4.53 12.22 1.95
N GLN A 62 3.43 12.68 1.37
CA GLN A 62 2.28 13.17 2.11
C GLN A 62 1.20 12.09 2.23
N VAL A 63 0.60 12.05 3.42
CA VAL A 63 -0.55 11.19 3.72
C VAL A 63 -1.68 12.06 4.26
N THR A 64 -2.89 11.82 3.82
CA THR A 64 -4.08 12.47 4.38
C THR A 64 -5.16 11.42 4.60
N LEU A 65 -5.59 11.27 5.85
CA LEU A 65 -6.71 10.44 6.23
C LEU A 65 -7.93 11.34 6.45
N TYR A 66 -9.00 11.07 5.71
CA TYR A 66 -10.32 11.61 6.00
C TYR A 66 -11.10 10.53 6.74
N LYS A 67 -11.65 10.85 7.91
CA LYS A 67 -12.47 9.93 8.70
C LYS A 67 -13.45 10.71 9.54
N ASP A 68 -14.71 10.30 9.56
CA ASP A 68 -15.77 10.93 10.36
C ASP A 68 -15.89 12.46 10.12
N GLY A 69 -15.62 12.91 8.90
CA GLY A 69 -15.61 14.33 8.51
C GLY A 69 -14.37 15.13 8.94
N LEU A 70 -13.41 14.49 9.61
CA LEU A 70 -12.16 15.10 10.04
C LEU A 70 -11.02 14.77 9.07
N GLU A 71 -10.12 15.72 8.87
CA GLU A 71 -8.89 15.55 8.10
C GLU A 71 -7.70 15.39 9.04
N GLU A 72 -6.99 14.28 8.93
CA GLU A 72 -5.75 13.99 9.65
C GLU A 72 -4.59 13.91 8.66
N LYS A 73 -3.62 14.83 8.81
CA LYS A 73 -2.42 14.87 7.97
C LYS A 73 -1.31 14.01 8.54
N GLY A 74 -0.46 13.54 7.64
CA GLY A 74 0.60 12.61 7.95
C GLY A 74 1.71 12.57 6.91
N SER A 75 2.64 11.66 7.13
CA SER A 75 3.80 11.45 6.26
C SER A 75 4.12 9.97 6.13
N ILE A 76 4.67 9.58 4.98
CA ILE A 76 5.11 8.21 4.72
C ILE A 76 6.63 8.13 4.63
N ASP A 77 7.20 7.20 5.41
CA ASP A 77 8.58 6.75 5.24
C ASP A 77 8.56 5.39 4.52
N ARG A 78 8.81 5.45 3.21
CA ARG A 78 8.83 4.26 2.34
C ARG A 78 10.00 3.33 2.65
N LYS A 79 11.13 3.89 3.11
CA LYS A 79 12.33 3.11 3.44
C LYS A 79 12.12 2.33 4.73
N ALA A 80 11.48 2.95 5.71
CA ALA A 80 11.13 2.30 6.97
C ALA A 80 9.84 1.47 6.92
N GLY A 81 9.11 1.49 5.81
CA GLY A 81 7.82 0.80 5.67
C GLY A 81 6.78 1.29 6.68
N SER A 82 6.74 2.61 6.93
CA SER A 82 5.86 3.19 7.95
C SER A 82 5.14 4.46 7.51
N ILE A 83 3.94 4.65 8.03
CA ILE A 83 3.12 5.86 7.85
C ILE A 83 2.88 6.47 9.24
N ARG A 84 3.06 7.78 9.35
CA ARG A 84 2.64 8.56 10.52
C ARG A 84 1.39 9.33 10.17
N LEU A 85 0.34 9.20 10.98
CA LEU A 85 -0.91 9.95 10.91
C LEU A 85 -1.12 10.58 12.29
N GLY A 86 -1.12 11.91 12.35
CA GLY A 86 -1.15 12.62 13.63
C GLY A 86 -0.04 12.15 14.58
N SER A 87 -0.41 11.66 15.76
CA SER A 87 0.52 11.09 16.75
C SER A 87 0.80 9.60 16.56
N LYS A 88 0.06 8.91 15.68
CA LYS A 88 0.13 7.46 15.53
C LYS A 88 1.14 7.04 14.47
N LEU A 89 1.91 6.00 14.76
CA LEU A 89 2.86 5.39 13.83
C LEU A 89 2.38 4.00 13.41
N TYR A 90 2.18 3.80 12.11
CA TYR A 90 1.76 2.55 11.50
C TYR A 90 2.92 1.92 10.73
N SER A 91 3.08 0.59 10.81
CA SER A 91 3.71 -0.16 9.72
C SER A 91 2.70 -0.37 8.61
N TYR A 92 3.15 -0.45 7.36
CA TYR A 92 2.27 -0.75 6.24
C TYR A 92 2.75 -1.95 5.43
N VAL A 93 1.79 -2.67 4.86
CA VAL A 93 2.01 -3.71 3.86
C VAL A 93 1.18 -3.37 2.64
N HIS A 94 1.83 -3.31 1.48
CA HIS A 94 1.19 -3.01 0.20
C HIS A 94 1.28 -4.22 -0.73
N ASN A 95 0.17 -4.55 -1.38
CA ASN A 95 0.12 -5.61 -2.38
C ASN A 95 -0.87 -5.24 -3.49
N GLY A 96 -0.35 -4.76 -4.62
CA GLY A 96 -1.16 -4.37 -5.77
C GLY A 96 -2.07 -3.18 -5.47
N ASP A 97 -3.37 -3.44 -5.32
CA ASP A 97 -4.38 -2.44 -4.97
C ASP A 97 -4.76 -2.45 -3.49
N LEU A 98 -4.19 -3.35 -2.69
CA LEU A 98 -4.45 -3.50 -1.26
C LEU A 98 -3.37 -2.85 -0.41
N LEU A 99 -3.78 -2.18 0.66
CA LEU A 99 -2.91 -1.58 1.64
C LEU A 99 -3.41 -1.93 3.04
N MET A 100 -2.54 -2.46 3.89
CA MET A 100 -2.83 -2.74 5.29
C MET A 100 -1.96 -1.85 6.17
N LEU A 101 -2.56 -1.11 7.09
CA LEU A 101 -1.84 -0.35 8.13
C LEU A 101 -2.01 -1.04 9.48
N LYS A 102 -0.91 -1.24 10.20
CA LYS A 102 -0.88 -1.84 11.54
C LYS A 102 -0.20 -0.89 12.52
N LEU A 103 -0.88 -0.51 13.59
CA LEU A 103 -0.33 0.39 14.60
C LEU A 103 0.91 -0.23 15.27
N LYS A 104 2.01 0.54 15.41
CA LYS A 104 3.26 0.07 16.02
C LYS A 104 3.28 0.16 17.55
N GLU A 105 2.45 0.99 18.17
CA GLU A 105 2.64 1.40 19.57
C GLU A 105 2.06 0.49 20.66
N ASP A 106 1.47 -0.66 20.33
CA ASP A 106 1.15 -1.65 21.38
C ASP A 106 1.07 -3.10 20.84
N PRO A 107 2.07 -3.98 21.10
CA PRO A 107 2.02 -5.38 20.69
C PRO A 107 0.89 -6.17 21.37
N THR A 108 0.31 -5.63 22.46
CA THR A 108 -0.81 -6.22 23.21
C THR A 108 -2.18 -5.70 22.77
N ASN A 109 -2.24 -4.60 22.01
CA ASN A 109 -3.49 -4.01 21.53
C ASN A 109 -3.53 -3.98 20.00
N SER A 110 -3.59 -5.18 19.41
CA SER A 110 -3.56 -5.44 17.95
C SER A 110 -4.79 -4.97 17.17
N LYS A 111 -5.72 -4.24 17.80
CA LYS A 111 -7.08 -4.01 17.26
C LYS A 111 -7.18 -2.89 16.23
N GLU A 112 -6.22 -1.97 16.15
CA GLU A 112 -6.26 -0.89 15.15
C GLU A 112 -5.47 -1.27 13.89
N SER A 113 -6.00 -2.22 13.13
CA SER A 113 -5.57 -2.46 11.75
C SER A 113 -6.53 -1.77 10.78
N LEU A 114 -5.99 -1.04 9.80
CA LEU A 114 -6.77 -0.47 8.71
C LEU A 114 -6.52 -1.28 7.45
N TYR A 115 -7.56 -1.94 6.96
CA TYR A 115 -7.56 -2.60 5.66
C TYR A 115 -8.10 -1.64 4.63
N LEU A 116 -7.31 -1.36 3.61
CA LEU A 116 -7.56 -0.33 2.62
C LEU A 116 -7.46 -0.95 1.22
N VAL A 117 -8.25 -0.43 0.29
CA VAL A 117 -8.22 -0.82 -1.12
C VAL A 117 -8.30 0.41 -2.00
N ARG A 118 -7.53 0.43 -3.09
CA ARG A 118 -7.51 1.54 -4.02
C ARG A 118 -8.89 1.75 -4.66
N LYS A 119 -9.38 2.99 -4.61
CA LYS A 119 -10.71 3.42 -5.05
C LYS A 119 -11.14 2.86 -6.41
N ASP A 120 -10.27 2.95 -7.42
CA ASP A 120 -10.61 2.61 -8.80
C ASP A 120 -10.25 1.17 -9.20
N SER A 121 -9.90 0.33 -8.23
CA SER A 121 -9.39 -1.01 -8.49
C SER A 121 -10.49 -2.05 -8.75
N PRO A 122 -10.16 -3.18 -9.42
CA PRO A 122 -11.07 -4.32 -9.54
C PRO A 122 -11.54 -4.87 -8.18
N SER A 123 -10.68 -4.85 -7.15
CA SER A 123 -11.03 -5.33 -5.81
C SER A 123 -12.05 -4.42 -5.13
N ALA A 124 -11.91 -3.10 -5.27
CA ALA A 124 -12.91 -2.14 -4.78
C ALA A 124 -14.28 -2.39 -5.45
N LYS A 125 -14.31 -2.55 -6.79
CA LYS A 125 -15.55 -2.83 -7.52
C LYS A 125 -16.24 -4.12 -7.06
N ARG A 126 -15.47 -5.19 -6.78
CA ARG A 126 -16.02 -6.46 -6.26
C ARG A 126 -16.63 -6.29 -4.86
N LEU A 127 -15.98 -5.53 -3.97
CA LEU A 127 -16.51 -5.26 -2.63
C LEU A 127 -17.78 -4.40 -2.68
N GLU A 128 -17.85 -3.42 -3.58
CA GLU A 128 -19.08 -2.65 -3.80
C GLU A 128 -20.23 -3.52 -4.31
N GLN A 129 -19.96 -4.46 -5.20
CA GLN A 129 -20.98 -5.41 -5.69
C GLN A 129 -21.45 -6.34 -4.57
N LYS A 130 -20.52 -6.87 -3.75
CA LYS A 130 -20.85 -7.74 -2.62
C LYS A 130 -21.77 -7.02 -1.61
N SER A 131 -21.47 -5.77 -1.27
CA SER A 131 -22.29 -4.95 -0.38
C SER A 131 -23.72 -4.72 -0.91
N LYS A 132 -23.88 -4.50 -2.23
CA LYS A 132 -25.19 -4.35 -2.85
C LYS A 132 -26.02 -5.64 -2.81
N SER A 133 -25.39 -6.80 -3.02
CA SER A 133 -26.07 -8.09 -2.98
C SER A 133 -26.49 -8.54 -1.58
N GLN A 134 -25.94 -7.91 -0.53
CA GLN A 134 -26.27 -8.19 0.88
C GLN A 134 -27.28 -7.20 1.47
N SER A 135 -27.70 -6.18 0.71
CA SER A 135 -28.75 -5.25 1.12
C SER A 135 -30.13 -5.88 0.83
N PRO A 136 -31.00 -6.10 1.84
CA PRO A 136 -32.33 -6.69 1.65
C PRO A 136 -33.30 -5.80 0.85
#